data_AF-A0A1Q4R3U0-F1
#
_entry.id   AF-A0A1Q4R3U0-F1
#
_cell.length_a   1.000
_cell.length_b   1.000
_cell.length_c   1.000
_cell.angle_alpha   90.00
_cell.angle_beta   90.00
_cell.angle_gamma   90.00
#
_symmetry.space_group_name_H-M   'P 1'
#
loop_
_entity.id
_entity.type
_entity.pdbx_description
1 polymer ?
#
loop_
_entity_poly.entity_id
_entity_poly.type
_entity_poly.pdbx_seq_one_letter_code
_entity_poly.pdbx_strand_id
1 'polypeptide(L)'
;MLTRFFNVDGEKNIPASFSTLLLLGASVLLGRISFMQFRRKAPFTHWLVLSVGFLMMAIDEFLSFHERLMKPVKTLLNVEDVAIFRHAWVIPAALLILLLIPYFWNFMRQLPTRTARMFIIAASLYLGGALGIEVIGGYYASTQGFDFMYKMIATVEESLEMAGVILFIHELMIFIGDSKNWQTKQSENKIAAESSSEFAG
;
A
#
# COMPACT_ATOMS: atom_id res chain seq x y z
N MET A 1 9.87 18.03 2.86
CA MET A 1 10.37 18.91 1.78
C MET A 1 11.71 18.43 1.25
N LEU A 2 11.72 17.43 0.35
CA LEU A 2 12.74 17.18 -0.69
C LEU A 2 12.07 16.38 -1.83
N THR A 3 11.32 16.96 -2.75
CA THR A 3 11.58 18.24 -3.39
C THR A 3 10.35 18.74 -4.13
N ARG A 4 9.93 19.97 -3.84
CA ARG A 4 9.27 20.90 -4.77
C ARG A 4 10.25 21.32 -5.90
N PHE A 5 11.02 20.38 -6.46
CA PHE A 5 12.05 20.57 -7.49
C PHE A 5 12.03 19.44 -8.52
N PHE A 6 10.89 19.25 -9.18
CA PHE A 6 10.90 19.69 -10.58
C PHE A 6 10.15 21.01 -10.61
N ASN A 7 10.84 22.14 -10.40
CA ASN A 7 10.20 23.40 -10.70
C ASN A 7 10.50 23.72 -12.16
N VAL A 8 9.55 23.43 -13.04
CA VAL A 8 9.41 24.24 -14.26
C VAL A 8 8.34 25.29 -13.91
N ASP A 9 8.72 26.22 -13.04
CA ASP A 9 8.02 27.48 -12.74
C ASP A 9 6.54 27.52 -12.27
N GLY A 10 5.90 26.43 -11.81
CA GLY A 10 4.59 26.61 -11.16
C GLY A 10 3.64 25.42 -11.03
N GLU A 11 4.03 24.21 -11.42
CA GLU A 11 3.11 23.07 -11.46
C GLU A 11 3.64 21.90 -10.62
N LYS A 12 2.75 21.25 -9.86
CA LYS A 12 3.05 20.17 -8.91
C LYS A 12 3.91 19.06 -9.55
N ASN A 13 4.87 18.51 -8.78
CA ASN A 13 5.89 17.56 -9.24
C ASN A 13 5.31 16.38 -10.06
N ILE A 14 5.93 16.09 -11.21
CA ILE A 14 5.55 14.98 -12.12
C ILE A 14 5.59 13.60 -11.41
N PRO A 15 6.63 13.26 -10.61
CA PRO A 15 6.68 11.98 -9.90
C PRO A 15 5.55 11.80 -8.86
N ALA A 16 5.30 12.83 -8.03
CA ALA A 16 4.21 12.79 -7.04
C ALA A 16 2.83 12.67 -7.71
N SER A 17 2.64 13.37 -8.84
CA SER A 17 1.42 13.26 -9.64
C SER A 17 1.27 11.85 -10.22
N PHE A 18 2.37 11.22 -10.66
CA PHE A 18 2.37 9.85 -11.15
C PHE A 18 2.07 8.84 -10.04
N SER A 19 2.70 8.95 -8.86
CA SER A 19 2.42 8.11 -7.69
C SER A 19 0.95 8.23 -7.25
N THR A 20 0.42 9.46 -7.20
CA THR A 20 -1.00 9.72 -6.94
C THR A 20 -1.91 8.97 -7.92
N LEU A 21 -1.60 9.02 -9.22
CA LEU A 21 -2.38 8.32 -10.26
C LEU A 21 -2.29 6.80 -10.14
N LEU A 22 -1.11 6.27 -9.79
CA LEU A 22 -0.95 4.83 -9.53
C LEU A 22 -1.82 4.39 -8.34
N LEU A 23 -1.75 5.10 -7.22
CA LEU A 23 -2.54 4.81 -6.03
C LEU A 23 -4.05 4.90 -6.31
N LEU A 24 -4.48 5.93 -7.06
CA LEU A 24 -5.87 6.07 -7.49
C LEU A 24 -6.30 4.93 -8.42
N GLY A 25 -5.44 4.54 -9.37
CA GLY A 25 -5.67 3.41 -10.27
C GLY A 25 -5.85 2.10 -9.50
N ALA A 26 -4.99 1.83 -8.52
CA ALA A 26 -5.13 0.68 -7.62
C ALA A 26 -6.45 0.74 -6.83
N SER A 27 -6.81 1.90 -6.29
CA SER A 27 -8.08 2.11 -5.58
C SER A 27 -9.30 1.77 -6.45
N VAL A 28 -9.32 2.23 -7.70
CA VAL A 28 -10.41 1.96 -8.65
C VAL A 28 -10.50 0.48 -9.00
N LEU A 29 -9.37 -0.19 -9.24
CA LEU A 29 -9.35 -1.63 -9.53
C LEU A 29 -9.86 -2.45 -8.34
N LEU A 30 -9.44 -2.11 -7.12
CA LEU A 30 -9.94 -2.73 -5.89
C LEU A 30 -11.44 -2.48 -5.71
N GLY A 31 -11.92 -1.27 -5.97
CA GLY A 31 -13.34 -0.92 -5.92
C GLY A 31 -14.16 -1.73 -6.92
N ARG A 32 -13.62 -1.94 -8.13
CA ARG A 32 -14.22 -2.83 -9.14
C ARG A 32 -14.29 -4.27 -8.66
N ILE A 33 -13.22 -4.81 -8.10
CA ILE A 33 -13.20 -6.18 -7.55
C ILE A 33 -14.22 -6.31 -6.42
N SER A 34 -14.26 -5.33 -5.51
CA SER A 34 -15.24 -5.25 -4.42
C SER A 34 -16.68 -5.29 -4.97
N PHE A 35 -16.99 -4.47 -5.97
CA PHE A 35 -18.30 -4.46 -6.60
C PHE A 35 -18.65 -5.80 -7.28
N MET A 36 -17.68 -6.42 -7.97
CA MET A 36 -17.88 -7.75 -8.58
C MET A 36 -18.19 -8.82 -7.52
N GLN A 37 -17.49 -8.80 -6.38
CA GLN A 37 -17.74 -9.74 -5.28
C GLN A 37 -19.10 -9.49 -4.62
N PHE A 38 -19.47 -8.23 -4.42
CA PHE A 38 -20.78 -7.85 -3.90
C PHE A 38 -21.93 -8.37 -4.79
N ARG A 39 -21.85 -8.15 -6.11
CA ARG A 39 -22.86 -8.63 -7.08
C ARG A 39 -23.00 -10.16 -7.08
N ARG A 40 -21.96 -10.87 -6.65
CA ARG A 40 -21.89 -12.34 -6.57
C ARG A 40 -22.19 -12.89 -5.17
N LYS A 41 -22.58 -12.04 -4.20
CA LYS A 41 -22.80 -12.41 -2.78
C LYS A 41 -21.56 -13.05 -2.13
N ALA A 42 -20.37 -12.72 -2.62
CA ALA A 42 -19.09 -13.14 -2.04
C ALA A 42 -18.56 -12.08 -1.07
N PRO A 43 -17.63 -12.43 -0.14
CA PRO A 43 -17.01 -11.44 0.74
C PRO A 43 -16.32 -10.31 -0.04
N PHE A 44 -16.81 -9.08 0.13
CA PHE A 44 -16.32 -7.90 -0.59
C PHE A 44 -15.67 -6.84 0.31
N THR A 45 -15.90 -6.92 1.63
CA THR A 45 -15.47 -5.91 2.61
C THR A 45 -13.95 -5.70 2.62
N HIS A 46 -13.15 -6.76 2.55
CA HIS A 46 -11.68 -6.65 2.49
C HIS A 46 -11.20 -5.85 1.27
N TRP A 47 -11.80 -6.09 0.10
CA TRP A 47 -11.50 -5.36 -1.12
C TRP A 47 -11.94 -3.89 -1.03
N LEU A 48 -13.08 -3.61 -0.39
CA LEU A 48 -13.54 -2.26 -0.13
C LEU A 48 -12.58 -1.50 0.82
N VAL A 49 -12.16 -2.13 1.91
CA VAL A 49 -11.21 -1.53 2.86
C VAL A 49 -9.89 -1.21 2.17
N LEU A 50 -9.36 -2.12 1.34
CA LEU A 50 -8.18 -1.82 0.53
C LEU A 50 -8.43 -0.66 -0.44
N SER A 51 -9.57 -0.65 -1.14
CA SER A 51 -9.91 0.42 -2.09
C SER A 51 -9.93 1.79 -1.42
N VAL A 52 -10.59 1.90 -0.26
CA VAL A 52 -10.64 3.12 0.54
C VAL A 52 -9.25 3.48 1.07
N GLY A 53 -8.47 2.49 1.55
CA GLY A 53 -7.10 2.71 2.00
C GLY A 53 -6.20 3.31 0.92
N PHE A 54 -6.22 2.75 -0.29
CA PHE A 54 -5.47 3.29 -1.43
C PHE A 54 -5.96 4.66 -1.87
N LEU A 55 -7.26 4.96 -1.76
CA LEU A 55 -7.79 6.30 -2.00
C LEU A 55 -7.24 7.31 -0.98
N MET A 56 -7.21 6.93 0.30
CA MET A 56 -6.65 7.77 1.36
C MET A 56 -5.16 8.01 1.13
N MET A 57 -4.39 6.99 0.71
CA MET A 57 -2.99 7.15 0.34
C MET A 57 -2.82 8.09 -0.87
N ALA A 58 -3.68 8.00 -1.89
CA ALA A 58 -3.63 8.93 -3.03
C ALA A 58 -3.92 10.38 -2.62
N ILE A 59 -4.87 10.59 -1.70
CA ILE A 59 -5.18 11.93 -1.15
C ILE A 59 -4.00 12.45 -0.33
N ASP A 60 -3.42 11.59 0.51
CA ASP A 60 -2.25 11.92 1.32
C ASP A 60 -1.08 12.35 0.43
N GLU A 61 -0.76 11.59 -0.61
CA GLU A 61 0.30 11.91 -1.57
C GLU A 61 0.05 13.25 -2.27
N PHE A 62 -1.19 13.48 -2.73
CA PHE A 62 -1.55 14.72 -3.42
C PHE A 62 -1.51 15.97 -2.53
N LEU A 63 -1.84 15.83 -1.24
CA LEU A 63 -1.88 16.93 -0.27
C LEU A 63 -0.63 17.02 0.61
N SER A 64 0.23 16.02 0.53
CA SER A 64 1.37 15.77 1.42
C SER A 64 0.96 15.85 2.90
N PHE A 65 -0.10 15.13 3.28
CA PHE A 65 -0.67 15.25 4.63
C PHE A 65 0.25 14.65 5.71
N HIS A 66 0.95 13.56 5.42
CA HIS A 66 1.93 12.94 6.30
C HIS A 66 3.09 13.89 6.67
N GLU A 67 3.49 14.81 5.78
CA GLU A 67 4.47 15.87 6.12
C GLU A 67 3.95 16.78 7.25
N ARG A 68 2.64 17.06 7.26
CA ARG A 68 2.01 17.89 8.29
C ARG A 68 1.88 17.15 9.62
N LEU A 69 1.80 15.82 9.59
CA LEU A 69 1.76 14.97 10.78
C LEU A 69 3.12 14.87 11.49
N MET A 70 4.24 15.12 10.80
CA MET A 70 5.57 15.01 11.40
C MET A 70 5.73 15.86 12.67
N LYS A 71 5.34 17.15 12.65
CA LYS A 71 5.50 18.05 13.80
C LYS A 71 4.63 17.64 15.00
N PRO A 72 3.30 17.46 14.85
CA PRO A 72 2.45 17.02 15.96
C PRO A 72 2.91 15.69 16.58
N VAL A 73 3.33 14.72 15.76
CA VAL A 73 3.77 13.41 16.26
C VAL A 73 5.08 13.53 17.04
N LYS A 74 6.04 14.34 16.57
CA LYS A 74 7.29 14.59 17.31
C LYS A 74 7.05 15.22 18.67
N THR A 75 6.20 16.24 18.73
CA THR A 75 5.87 16.94 19.97
C THR A 75 5.09 16.03 20.92
N LEU A 76 4.12 15.26 20.42
CA LEU A 76 3.34 14.33 21.25
C LEU A 76 4.20 13.23 21.88
N LEU A 77 5.18 12.71 21.14
CA LEU A 77 6.06 11.63 21.59
C LEU A 77 7.35 12.15 22.26
N ASN A 78 7.55 13.47 22.31
CA ASN A 78 8.73 14.11 22.87
C ASN A 78 10.05 13.61 22.23
N VAL A 79 10.02 13.35 20.91
CA VAL A 79 11.14 12.81 20.09
C VAL A 79 11.69 13.84 19.11
N GLU A 80 11.57 15.13 19.44
CA GLU A 80 11.93 16.24 18.55
C GLU A 80 13.40 16.17 18.10
N ASP A 81 14.29 15.74 19.00
CA ASP A 81 15.75 15.64 18.78
C ASP A 81 16.22 14.27 18.28
N VAL A 82 15.32 13.30 18.11
CA VAL A 82 15.72 11.94 17.70
C VAL A 82 15.88 11.88 16.18
N ALA A 83 17.13 11.75 15.74
CA ALA A 83 17.55 11.67 14.33
C ALA A 83 16.72 10.70 13.47
N ILE A 84 16.49 9.49 13.99
CA ILE A 84 15.75 8.41 13.31
C ILE A 84 14.27 8.78 13.13
N PHE A 85 13.69 9.57 14.04
CA PHE A 85 12.31 10.03 13.96
C PHE A 85 12.18 11.38 13.25
N ARG A 86 13.15 11.72 12.37
CA ARG A 86 13.02 12.90 11.52
C ARG A 86 11.69 12.87 10.76
N HIS A 87 11.30 11.71 10.26
CA HIS A 87 10.02 11.40 9.62
C HIS A 87 9.08 10.67 10.59
N ALA A 88 8.62 11.38 11.63
CA ALA A 88 7.89 10.75 12.73
C ALA A 88 6.53 10.14 12.33
N TRP A 89 5.97 10.48 11.17
CA TRP A 89 4.71 9.90 10.67
C TRP A 89 4.83 8.38 10.39
N VAL A 90 6.05 7.87 10.21
CA VAL A 90 6.36 6.43 10.12
C VAL A 90 5.85 5.68 11.35
N ILE A 91 5.81 6.30 12.53
CA ILE A 91 5.35 5.67 13.78
C ILE A 91 3.84 5.32 13.71
N PRO A 92 2.91 6.28 13.49
CA PRO A 92 1.50 5.95 13.34
C PRO A 92 1.22 5.04 12.14
N ALA A 93 1.98 5.18 11.04
CA ALA A 93 1.86 4.27 9.90
C ALA A 93 2.24 2.83 10.26
N ALA A 94 3.36 2.61 10.93
CA ALA A 94 3.80 1.30 11.41
C ALA A 94 2.78 0.68 12.38
N LEU A 95 2.23 1.48 13.30
CA LEU A 95 1.18 1.02 14.21
C LEU A 95 -0.10 0.60 13.45
N LEU A 96 -0.53 1.39 12.46
CA LEU A 96 -1.67 1.03 11.62
C LEU A 96 -1.43 -0.29 10.88
N ILE A 97 -0.24 -0.49 10.31
CA ILE A 97 0.11 -1.71 9.59
C ILE A 97 0.10 -2.93 10.53
N LEU A 98 0.62 -2.80 11.75
CA LEU A 98 0.56 -3.86 12.76
C LEU A 98 -0.87 -4.30 13.08
N LEU A 99 -1.84 -3.39 13.05
CA LEU A 99 -3.26 -3.70 13.22
C LEU A 99 -3.88 -4.31 11.96
N LEU A 100 -3.44 -3.90 10.77
CA LEU A 100 -3.98 -4.40 9.50
C LEU A 100 -3.49 -5.81 9.14
N ILE A 101 -2.28 -6.21 9.56
CA ILE A 101 -1.75 -7.56 9.32
C ILE A 101 -2.72 -8.67 9.78
N PRO A 102 -3.15 -8.73 11.06
CA PRO A 102 -4.08 -9.77 11.50
C PRO A 102 -5.45 -9.65 10.85
N TYR A 103 -5.93 -8.42 10.57
CA TYR A 103 -7.19 -8.20 9.87
C TYR A 103 -7.19 -8.82 8.47
N PHE A 104 -6.11 -8.64 7.70
CA PHE A 104 -5.99 -9.21 6.35
C PHE A 104 -5.45 -10.63 6.30
N TRP A 105 -4.99 -11.21 7.42
CA TRP A 105 -4.39 -12.55 7.44
C TRP A 105 -5.31 -13.62 6.83
N ASN A 106 -6.57 -13.66 7.28
CA ASN A 106 -7.54 -14.63 6.79
C ASN A 106 -7.94 -14.38 5.34
N PHE A 107 -7.98 -13.12 4.91
CA PHE A 107 -8.24 -12.74 3.53
C PHE A 107 -7.12 -13.22 2.59
N MET A 108 -5.86 -13.01 2.97
CA MET A 108 -4.70 -13.41 2.16
C MET A 108 -4.65 -14.93 1.96
N ARG A 109 -5.10 -15.72 2.95
CA ARG A 109 -5.20 -17.19 2.84
C ARG A 109 -6.30 -17.67 1.90
N GLN A 110 -7.30 -16.84 1.62
CA GLN A 110 -8.41 -17.19 0.71
C GLN A 110 -8.08 -16.89 -0.75
N LEU A 111 -7.08 -16.05 -1.01
CA LEU A 111 -6.63 -15.72 -2.36
C LEU A 111 -5.87 -16.90 -3.00
N PRO A 112 -5.82 -16.96 -4.35
CA PRO A 112 -4.87 -17.85 -5.03
C PRO A 112 -3.46 -17.64 -4.49
N THR A 113 -2.71 -18.72 -4.28
CA THR A 113 -1.34 -18.67 -3.75
C THR A 113 -0.42 -17.73 -4.54
N ARG A 114 -0.61 -17.66 -5.87
CA ARG A 114 0.12 -16.75 -6.74
C ARG A 114 -0.19 -15.28 -6.39
N THR A 115 -1.47 -14.92 -6.33
CA THR A 115 -1.95 -13.56 -6.02
C THR A 115 -1.53 -13.14 -4.62
N ALA A 116 -1.68 -14.01 -3.62
CA ALA A 116 -1.23 -13.73 -2.27
C ALA A 116 0.27 -13.42 -2.20
N ARG A 117 1.11 -14.21 -2.89
CA ARG A 117 2.56 -13.96 -2.95
C ARG A 117 2.90 -12.63 -3.62
N MET A 118 2.27 -12.33 -4.75
CA MET A 118 2.52 -11.07 -5.47
C MET A 118 2.07 -9.86 -4.66
N PHE A 119 0.96 -9.96 -3.92
CA PHE A 119 0.54 -8.90 -2.98
C PHE A 119 1.55 -8.71 -1.85
N ILE A 120 2.11 -9.79 -1.29
CA ILE A 120 3.15 -9.70 -0.26
C ILE A 120 4.42 -9.02 -0.82
N ILE A 121 4.86 -9.40 -2.02
CA ILE A 121 6.03 -8.78 -2.66
C ILE A 121 5.78 -7.29 -2.92
N ALA A 122 4.62 -6.95 -3.49
CA ALA A 122 4.23 -5.56 -3.74
C ALA A 122 4.17 -4.73 -2.45
N ALA A 123 3.56 -5.27 -1.39
CA ALA A 123 3.51 -4.63 -0.08
C ALA A 123 4.92 -4.49 0.52
N SER A 124 5.80 -5.48 0.37
CA SER A 124 7.16 -5.43 0.88
C SER A 124 8.00 -4.37 0.17
N LEU A 125 7.82 -4.18 -1.15
CA LEU A 125 8.47 -3.10 -1.89
C LEU A 125 7.97 -1.73 -1.41
N TYR A 126 6.65 -1.55 -1.34
CA TYR A 126 6.05 -0.28 -0.92
C TYR A 126 6.42 0.09 0.51
N LEU A 127 6.21 -0.82 1.47
CA LEU A 127 6.53 -0.59 2.88
C LEU A 127 8.04 -0.51 3.12
N GLY A 128 8.84 -1.21 2.31
CA GLY A 128 10.30 -1.13 2.34
C GLY A 128 10.81 0.26 1.98
N GLY A 129 10.20 0.90 0.98
CA GLY A 129 10.43 2.33 0.67
C GLY A 129 9.94 3.21 1.82
N ALA A 130 8.61 3.21 2.05
CA ALA A 130 7.91 4.14 2.93
C ALA A 130 8.31 4.08 4.41
N LEU A 131 8.70 2.91 4.93
CA LEU A 131 9.11 2.77 6.33
C LEU A 131 10.61 2.52 6.48
N GLY A 132 11.22 1.80 5.53
CA GLY A 132 12.62 1.40 5.60
C GLY A 132 13.55 2.50 5.09
N ILE A 133 13.44 2.83 3.80
CA ILE A 133 14.32 3.81 3.17
C ILE A 133 14.06 5.20 3.73
N GLU A 134 12.81 5.57 4.02
CA GLU A 134 12.51 6.88 4.61
C GLU A 134 13.22 7.09 5.96
N VAL A 135 13.28 6.05 6.81
CA VAL A 135 14.01 6.12 8.09
C VAL A 135 15.51 6.30 7.86
N ILE A 136 16.07 5.59 6.87
CA ILE A 136 17.48 5.71 6.48
C ILE A 136 17.76 7.12 5.96
N GLY A 137 16.89 7.65 5.09
CA GLY A 137 16.98 9.02 4.57
C GLY A 137 16.87 10.06 5.67
N GLY A 138 15.97 9.87 6.62
CA GLY A 138 15.82 10.72 7.80
C GLY A 138 17.07 10.79 8.66
N TYR A 139 17.65 9.63 8.96
CA TYR A 139 18.92 9.53 9.70
C TYR A 139 20.07 10.19 8.94
N TYR A 140 20.21 9.91 7.64
CA TYR A 140 21.23 10.54 6.80
C TYR A 140 21.08 12.06 6.78
N ALA A 141 19.87 12.58 6.54
CA ALA A 141 19.59 14.01 6.55
C ALA A 141 19.87 14.70 7.88
N SER A 142 19.72 13.97 8.99
CA SER A 142 20.01 14.52 10.32
C SER A 142 21.49 14.64 10.63
N THR A 143 22.33 13.82 10.01
CA THR A 143 23.78 13.75 10.29
C THR A 143 24.62 14.44 9.23
N GLN A 144 24.26 14.30 7.95
CA GLN A 144 25.02 14.80 6.79
C GLN A 144 24.31 15.94 6.05
N GLY A 145 23.03 16.19 6.33
CA GLY A 145 22.23 17.21 5.64
C GLY A 145 21.67 16.72 4.30
N PHE A 146 21.31 17.68 3.44
CA PHE A 146 20.52 17.44 2.21
C PHE A 146 21.38 17.49 0.93
N ASP A 147 22.43 16.67 0.91
CA ASP A 147 23.38 16.60 -0.20
C ASP A 147 22.89 15.71 -1.37
N PHE A 148 23.78 15.43 -2.31
CA PHE A 148 23.49 14.54 -3.45
C PHE A 148 23.13 13.12 -3.02
N MET A 149 23.78 12.58 -1.98
CA MET A 149 23.52 11.22 -1.50
C MET A 149 22.12 11.12 -0.91
N TYR A 150 21.68 12.12 -0.14
CA TYR A 150 20.31 12.16 0.35
C TYR A 150 19.29 12.09 -0.80
N LYS A 151 19.52 12.82 -1.90
CA LYS A 151 18.63 12.78 -3.08
C LYS A 151 18.60 11.40 -3.74
N MET A 152 19.72 10.69 -3.75
CA MET A 152 19.77 9.31 -4.25
C MET A 152 18.99 8.35 -3.36
N ILE A 153 19.09 8.50 -2.03
CA ILE A 153 18.30 7.72 -1.07
C ILE A 153 16.80 7.95 -1.31
N ALA A 154 16.37 9.22 -1.41
CA ALA A 154 14.99 9.57 -1.70
C ALA A 154 14.52 9.05 -3.07
N THR A 155 15.39 9.05 -4.09
CA THR A 155 15.04 8.48 -5.40
C THR A 155 14.80 6.97 -5.31
N VAL A 156 15.60 6.25 -4.52
CA VAL A 156 15.41 4.81 -4.29
C VAL A 156 14.12 4.56 -3.51
N GLU A 157 13.83 5.37 -2.51
CA GLU A 157 12.58 5.35 -1.74
C GLU A 157 11.35 5.45 -2.66
N GLU A 158 11.24 6.54 -3.41
CA GLU A 158 10.13 6.79 -4.33
C GLU A 158 10.01 5.69 -5.39
N SER A 159 11.15 5.19 -5.90
CA SER A 159 11.19 4.12 -6.90
C SER A 159 10.64 2.80 -6.37
N LEU A 160 10.96 2.43 -5.11
CA LEU A 160 10.46 1.22 -4.49
C LEU A 160 8.95 1.30 -4.23
N GLU A 161 8.47 2.46 -3.80
CA GLU A 161 7.04 2.70 -3.61
C GLU A 161 6.27 2.56 -4.92
N MET A 162 6.70 3.27 -5.97
CA MET A 162 6.08 3.18 -7.28
C MET A 162 6.14 1.76 -7.85
N ALA A 163 7.27 1.06 -7.72
CA ALA A 163 7.41 -0.32 -8.17
C ALA A 163 6.46 -1.27 -7.42
N GLY A 164 6.29 -1.08 -6.11
CA GLY A 164 5.32 -1.82 -5.31
C GLY A 164 3.89 -1.63 -5.81
N VAL A 165 3.46 -0.39 -6.04
CA VAL A 165 2.11 -0.11 -6.54
C VAL A 165 1.91 -0.63 -7.97
N ILE A 166 2.89 -0.51 -8.85
CA ILE A 166 2.83 -1.03 -10.22
C ILE A 166 2.65 -2.56 -10.20
N LEU A 167 3.44 -3.27 -9.40
CA LEU A 167 3.32 -4.72 -9.26
C LEU A 167 1.94 -5.12 -8.71
N PHE A 168 1.43 -4.36 -7.75
CA PHE A 168 0.11 -4.57 -7.19
C PHE A 168 -1.00 -4.39 -8.23
N ILE A 169 -0.97 -3.30 -9.01
CA ILE A 169 -1.90 -3.04 -10.11
C ILE A 169 -1.86 -4.16 -11.14
N HIS A 170 -0.66 -4.58 -11.53
CA HIS A 170 -0.46 -5.69 -12.46
C HIS A 170 -1.15 -6.96 -11.95
N GLU A 171 -0.96 -7.31 -10.68
CA GLU A 171 -1.62 -8.50 -10.10
C GLU A 171 -3.15 -8.31 -9.97
N LEU A 172 -3.65 -7.11 -9.66
CA LEU A 172 -5.10 -6.84 -9.66
C LEU A 172 -5.73 -7.04 -11.03
N MET A 173 -5.04 -6.63 -12.10
CA MET A 173 -5.51 -6.84 -13.47
C MET A 173 -5.55 -8.32 -13.84
N ILE A 174 -4.51 -9.09 -13.47
CA ILE A 174 -4.49 -10.55 -13.64
C ILE A 174 -5.64 -11.18 -12.87
N PHE A 175 -5.83 -10.81 -11.60
CA PHE A 175 -6.91 -11.34 -10.76
C PHE A 175 -8.29 -11.08 -11.37
N ILE A 176 -8.52 -9.90 -11.95
CA ILE A 176 -9.78 -9.58 -12.66
C ILE A 176 -9.94 -10.46 -13.90
N GLY A 177 -8.88 -10.64 -14.69
CA GLY A 177 -8.88 -11.49 -15.89
C GLY A 177 -9.13 -12.97 -15.58
N ASP A 178 -8.49 -13.49 -14.53
CA ASP A 178 -8.56 -14.88 -14.08
C ASP A 178 -9.77 -15.17 -13.18
N SER A 179 -10.56 -14.15 -12.83
CA SER A 179 -11.72 -14.28 -11.95
C SER A 179 -12.78 -15.29 -12.43
N LYS A 180 -12.75 -15.68 -13.71
CA LYS A 180 -13.58 -16.80 -14.22
C LYS A 180 -13.09 -18.17 -13.70
N ASN A 181 -11.78 -18.41 -13.67
CA ASN A 181 -11.18 -19.71 -13.35
C ASN A 181 -11.08 -19.96 -11.85
N TRP A 182 -10.79 -18.92 -11.05
CA TRP A 182 -10.74 -19.04 -9.59
C TRP A 182 -12.12 -19.36 -8.99
N GLN A 183 -13.19 -18.86 -9.62
CA GLN A 183 -14.55 -19.01 -9.12
C GLN A 183 -15.11 -20.41 -9.37
N THR A 184 -14.83 -21.03 -10.52
CA THR A 184 -15.14 -22.46 -10.77
C THR A 184 -14.58 -23.34 -9.65
N LYS A 185 -13.32 -23.08 -9.28
CA LYS A 185 -12.62 -23.83 -8.23
C LYS A 185 -13.24 -23.66 -6.84
N GLN A 186 -13.73 -22.46 -6.50
CA GLN A 186 -14.41 -22.24 -5.21
C GLN A 186 -15.79 -22.90 -5.16
N SER A 187 -16.57 -22.83 -6.24
CA SER A 187 -17.87 -23.52 -6.30
C SER A 187 -17.72 -25.03 -6.21
N GLU A 188 -16.74 -25.62 -6.90
CA GLU A 188 -16.44 -27.05 -6.84
C GLU A 188 -16.06 -27.47 -5.42
N ASN A 189 -15.17 -26.72 -4.76
CA ASN A 189 -14.75 -27.01 -3.38
C ASN A 189 -15.91 -26.90 -2.38
N LYS A 190 -16.82 -25.94 -2.55
CA LYS A 190 -18.00 -25.79 -1.69
C LYS A 190 -18.97 -26.96 -1.87
N ILE A 191 -19.26 -27.36 -3.10
CA ILE A 191 -20.12 -28.52 -3.41
C ILE A 191 -19.50 -29.81 -2.87
N ALA A 192 -18.18 -30.00 -3.04
CA ALA A 192 -17.48 -31.16 -2.50
C ALA A 192 -17.58 -31.22 -0.97
N ALA A 193 -17.39 -30.08 -0.28
CA ALA A 193 -17.52 -29.99 1.18
C ALA A 193 -18.95 -30.32 1.65
N GLU A 194 -19.98 -29.77 1.01
CA GLU A 194 -21.40 -30.05 1.32
C GLU A 194 -21.73 -31.53 1.11
N SER A 195 -21.30 -32.14 -0.01
CA SER A 195 -21.52 -33.57 -0.26
C SER A 195 -20.84 -34.47 0.78
N SER A 196 -19.60 -34.16 1.17
CA SER A 196 -18.87 -34.93 2.18
C SER A 196 -19.51 -34.84 3.58
N SER A 197 -20.24 -33.75 3.86
CA SER A 197 -20.97 -33.58 5.11
C SER A 197 -22.31 -34.32 5.13
N GLU A 198 -22.99 -34.47 3.98
CA GLU A 198 -24.21 -35.28 3.86
C GLU A 198 -23.95 -36.78 3.99
N PHE A 199 -22.81 -37.28 3.49
CA PHE A 199 -22.46 -38.71 3.60
C PHE A 199 -21.85 -39.09 4.97
N ALA A 200 -21.57 -38.11 5.83
CA ALA A 200 -20.97 -38.33 7.16
C ALA A 200 -21.98 -38.24 8.32
N GLY A 201 -23.26 -37.96 8.03
CA GLY A 201 -24.37 -37.97 8.98
C GLY A 201 -25.27 -39.19 8.83
#